data_AF-A0A922WYU9-F1
#
_entry.id   AF-A0A922WYU9-F1
#
_cell.length_a   1.000
_cell.length_b   1.000
_cell.length_c   1.000
_cell.angle_alpha   90.00
_cell.angle_beta   90.00
_cell.angle_gamma   90.00
#
_symmetry.space_group_name_H-M   'P 1'
#
loop_
_entity.id
_entity.type
_entity.pdbx_description
1 polymer ?
#
loop_
_entity_poly.entity_id
_entity_poly.type
_entity_poly.pdbx_seq_one_letter_code
_entity_poly.pdbx_strand_id
1 'polypeptide(L)' 'TIVPTDKALAQMAGRLRAITAGHGLSLGDRFCLALAQRDGLPAWTSDQSWKAVADAVKIKVIAIR' A
#
# COMPACT_ATOMS: atom_id res chain seq x y z
N THR A 1 5.00 -16.66 0.50
CA THR A 1 5.18 -16.66 -0.96
C THR A 1 5.59 -15.29 -1.42
N ILE A 2 6.51 -15.19 -2.39
CA ILE A 2 6.87 -13.90 -3.01
C ILE A 2 5.92 -13.67 -4.18
N VAL A 3 5.33 -12.48 -4.26
CA VAL A 3 4.45 -12.09 -5.37
C VAL A 3 5.27 -11.28 -6.39
N PRO A 4 5.32 -11.68 -7.67
CA PRO A 4 6.03 -10.92 -8.69
C PRO A 4 5.32 -9.60 -9.01
N THR A 5 6.10 -8.59 -9.35
CA THR A 5 5.58 -7.31 -9.82
C THR A 5 5.26 -7.37 -11.31
N ASP A 6 4.01 -7.71 -11.63
CA ASP A 6 3.52 -7.60 -12.99
C ASP A 6 3.12 -6.14 -13.35
N LYS A 7 2.77 -5.94 -14.63
CA LYS A 7 2.38 -4.63 -15.15
C LYS A 7 1.16 -4.04 -14.42
N ALA A 8 0.18 -4.87 -14.08
CA ALA A 8 -1.05 -4.40 -13.42
C ALA A 8 -0.74 -3.92 -12.00
N LEU A 9 0.02 -4.69 -11.24
CA LEU A 9 0.45 -4.33 -9.89
C LEU A 9 1.35 -3.09 -9.90
N ALA A 10 2.27 -2.98 -10.86
CA ALA A 10 3.10 -1.79 -11.05
C ALA A 10 2.26 -0.53 -11.33
N GLN A 11 1.24 -0.64 -12.17
CA GLN A 11 0.33 0.48 -12.46
C GLN A 11 -0.52 0.85 -11.23
N MET A 12 -1.02 -0.12 -10.46
CA MET A 12 -1.75 0.14 -9.22
C MET A 12 -0.86 0.89 -8.21
N ALA A 13 0.34 0.37 -7.93
CA ALA A 13 1.29 1.00 -7.02
C ALA A 13 1.69 2.41 -7.50
N GLY A 14 1.88 2.60 -8.81
CA GLY A 14 2.18 3.91 -9.40
C GLY A 14 1.10 4.95 -9.14
N ARG A 15 -0.18 4.60 -9.31
CA ARG A 15 -1.32 5.51 -9.08
C ARG A 15 -1.43 5.97 -7.63
N LEU A 16 -1.02 5.12 -6.68
CA LEU A 16 -1.03 5.48 -5.25
C LEU A 16 -0.08 6.64 -4.91
N ARG A 17 0.89 6.98 -5.79
CA ARG A 17 1.82 8.09 -5.53
C ARG A 17 1.10 9.42 -5.29
N ALA A 18 -0.04 9.67 -5.93
CA ALA A 18 -0.80 10.91 -5.73
C ALA A 18 -1.33 11.03 -4.29
N ILE A 19 -1.75 9.90 -3.69
CA ILE A 19 -2.32 9.84 -2.35
C ILE A 19 -1.22 9.79 -1.29
N THR A 20 -0.14 9.06 -1.55
CA THR A 20 0.87 8.79 -0.52
C THR A 20 2.05 9.75 -0.52
N ALA A 21 2.13 10.66 -1.49
CA ALA A 21 3.21 11.64 -1.67
C ALA A 21 3.54 12.42 -0.40
N GLY A 22 2.52 13.04 0.19
CA GLY A 22 2.63 13.94 1.33
C GLY A 22 2.84 13.21 2.66
N HIS A 23 2.73 11.89 2.66
CA HIS A 23 2.86 11.04 3.86
C HIS A 23 4.20 10.31 3.93
N GLY A 24 5.12 10.55 2.98
CA GLY A 24 6.47 10.00 3.01
C GLY A 24 6.60 8.53 2.59
N LEU A 25 5.51 7.90 2.12
CA LEU A 25 5.55 6.49 1.70
C LEU A 25 6.42 6.28 0.46
N SER A 26 7.28 5.27 0.55
CA SER A 26 8.18 4.82 -0.50
C SER A 26 7.42 4.10 -1.63
N LEU A 27 8.16 3.74 -2.70
CA LEU A 27 7.61 2.87 -3.75
C LEU A 27 7.29 1.47 -3.23
N GLY A 28 8.11 0.93 -2.32
CA GLY A 28 7.87 -0.37 -1.71
C GLY A 28 6.56 -0.41 -0.92
N ASP A 29 6.29 0.64 -0.14
CA ASP A 29 5.04 0.77 0.62
C ASP A 29 3.83 0.74 -0.31
N ARG A 30 3.90 1.49 -1.42
CA ARG A 30 2.84 1.50 -2.42
C ARG A 30 2.63 0.13 -3.07
N PHE A 31 3.67 -0.67 -3.26
CA PHE A 31 3.51 -2.04 -3.75
C PHE A 31 2.78 -2.93 -2.76
N CYS A 32 3.11 -2.84 -1.48
CA CYS A 32 2.42 -3.58 -0.42
C CYS A 32 0.94 -3.16 -0.31
N LEU A 33 0.66 -1.85 -0.35
CA LEU A 33 -0.71 -1.33 -0.34
C LEU A 33 -1.51 -1.76 -1.57
N ALA A 34 -0.92 -1.68 -2.76
CA ALA A 34 -1.55 -2.09 -4.00
C ALA A 34 -1.83 -3.60 -4.03
N LEU A 35 -0.91 -4.40 -3.50
CA LEU A 35 -1.09 -5.85 -3.39
C LEU A 35 -2.24 -6.20 -2.44
N ALA A 36 -2.27 -5.57 -1.26
CA ALA A 36 -3.36 -5.72 -0.30
C ALA A 36 -4.72 -5.31 -0.91
N GLN A 37 -4.75 -4.22 -1.69
CA GLN A 37 -5.94 -3.77 -2.41
C GLN A 37 -6.38 -4.78 -3.48
N ARG A 38 -5.45 -5.32 -4.27
CA ARG A 38 -5.72 -6.32 -5.31
C ARG A 38 -6.33 -7.59 -4.73
N ASP A 39 -5.77 -8.05 -3.60
CA ASP A 39 -6.12 -9.34 -3.00
C ASP A 39 -7.28 -9.22 -1.99
N GLY A 40 -7.75 -8.00 -1.68
CA GLY A 40 -8.81 -7.77 -0.71
C GLY A 40 -8.41 -8.09 0.73
N LEU A 41 -7.12 -7.96 1.05
CA LEU A 41 -6.53 -8.36 2.33
C LEU A 41 -6.05 -7.14 3.13
N PRO A 42 -5.90 -7.27 4.46
CA PRO A 42 -5.30 -6.23 5.28
C PRO A 42 -3.79 -6.11 5.02
N ALA A 43 -3.29 -4.88 5.05
CA ALA A 43 -1.86 -4.59 5.03
C ALA A 43 -1.31 -4.47 6.46
N TRP A 44 -0.30 -5.28 6.79
CA TRP A 44 0.35 -5.27 8.10
C TRP A 44 1.65 -4.47 8.03
N THR A 45 1.87 -3.57 8.98
CA THR A 45 3.06 -2.70 8.97
C THR A 45 3.45 -2.28 10.39
N SER A 46 4.73 -2.01 10.60
CA SER A 46 5.23 -1.32 11.81
C SER A 46 5.29 0.20 11.63
N ASP A 47 5.08 0.70 10.41
CA ASP A 47 5.06 2.12 10.09
C ASP A 47 3.67 2.72 10.30
N GLN A 48 3.57 3.64 11.25
CA GLN A 48 2.32 4.32 11.60
C GLN A 48 1.86 5.29 10.50
N SER A 49 2.74 5.72 9.59
CA SER A 49 2.41 6.66 8.51
C SER A 49 1.33 6.13 7.57
N TRP A 50 1.20 4.80 7.44
CA TRP A 50 0.21 4.17 6.57
C TRP A 50 -1.23 4.38 7.04
N LYS A 51 -1.45 4.63 8.34
CA LYS A 51 -2.78 4.93 8.88
C LYS A 51 -3.39 6.18 8.26
N ALA A 52 -2.57 7.16 7.91
CA ALA A 52 -3.03 8.41 7.31
C ALA A 52 -3.60 8.23 5.88
N VAL A 53 -3.26 7.13 5.20
CA VAL A 53 -3.69 6.87 3.81
C VAL A 53 -4.64 5.69 3.69
N ALA A 54 -4.89 4.93 4.76
CA ALA A 54 -5.67 3.69 4.73
C ALA A 54 -7.07 3.88 4.12
N ASP A 55 -7.78 4.93 4.56
CA ASP A 55 -9.13 5.25 4.05
C ASP A 55 -9.11 5.66 2.57
N ALA A 56 -8.11 6.45 2.17
CA ALA A 56 -7.96 6.91 0.80
C ALA A 56 -7.61 5.76 -0.17
N VAL A 57 -6.83 4.77 0.29
CA VAL A 57 -6.49 3.57 -0.48
C VAL A 57 -7.58 2.50 -0.38
N LYS A 58 -8.57 2.68 0.50
CA LYS A 58 -9.68 1.75 0.76
C LYS A 58 -9.21 0.35 1.16
N ILE A 59 -8.19 0.28 2.01
CA ILE A 59 -7.72 -0.99 2.56
C ILE A 59 -7.60 -0.91 4.08
N LYS A 60 -7.76 -2.04 4.74
CA LYS A 60 -7.50 -2.15 6.17
C LYS A 60 -6.00 -2.17 6.42
N VAL A 61 -5.49 -1.22 7.22
CA VAL A 61 -4.12 -1.23 7.72
C VAL A 61 -4.10 -1.70 9.17
N ILE A 62 -3.23 -2.67 9.48
CA ILE A 62 -3.03 -3.21 10.83
C ILE A 62 -1.61 -2.86 11.27
N ALA A 63 -1.50 -2.00 12.27
CA ALA A 63 -0.21 -1.69 12.89
C ALA A 63 0.18 -2.81 13.87
N ILE A 64 1.40 -3.33 13.76
CA ILE A 64 1.92 -4.41 14.62
C ILE A 64 2.83 -3.90 15.74
N ARG A 65 2.77 -2.60 16.04
CA ARG A 65 3.48 -1.95 17.13
C ARG A 65 2.57 -0.93 17.82
#